data_AF-A0A1F8B0R5-F1
#
_entry.id   AF-A0A1F8B0R5-F1
#
_cell.length_a   1.000
_cell.length_b   1.000
_cell.length_c   1.000
_cell.angle_alpha   90.00
_cell.angle_beta   90.00
_cell.angle_gamma   90.00
#
_symmetry.space_group_name_H-M   'P 1'
#
loop_
_entity.id
_entity.type
_entity.pdbx_description
1 polymer ?
#
loop_
_entity_poly.entity_id
_entity_poly.type
_entity_poly.pdbx_seq_one_letter_code
_entity_poly.pdbx_strand_id
1 'polypeptide(L)' 'MAPLPKKKHTRSRTGKRRARTMAFKIGSSVKCENCGKLRFPHRACPHCGAYGPKG' A
#
# COMPACT_ATOMS: atom_id res chain seq x y z
N MET A 1 13.99 -31.88 -11.41
CA MET A 1 12.54 -31.92 -11.13
C MET A 1 12.24 -30.93 -10.01
N ALA A 2 11.26 -30.02 -10.17
CA ALA A 2 10.84 -29.13 -9.08
C ALA A 2 9.99 -29.91 -8.04
N PRO A 3 10.07 -29.58 -6.74
CA PRO A 3 9.25 -30.25 -5.73
C PRO A 3 7.75 -29.99 -5.97
N LEU A 4 6.97 -31.07 -6.05
CA LEU A 4 5.52 -31.00 -6.20
C LEU A 4 4.81 -31.06 -4.84
N PRO A 5 3.68 -30.35 -4.67
CA PRO A 5 2.89 -30.43 -3.45
C PRO A 5 2.31 -31.83 -3.28
N LYS A 6 2.60 -32.46 -2.14
CA LYS A 6 2.13 -33.82 -1.83
C LYS A 6 0.60 -33.93 -1.70
N LYS A 7 -0.07 -32.87 -1.21
CA LYS A 7 -1.53 -32.81 -0.97
C LYS A 7 -2.06 -31.39 -1.12
N LYS A 8 -3.36 -31.25 -1.42
CA LYS A 8 -4.08 -29.97 -1.41
C LYS A 8 -4.11 -29.36 0.00
N HIS A 9 -3.91 -28.05 0.10
CA HIS A 9 -4.07 -27.34 1.37
C HIS A 9 -5.53 -27.29 1.81
N THR A 10 -5.77 -27.46 3.12
CA THR A 10 -7.10 -27.31 3.71
C THR A 10 -7.62 -25.88 3.59
N ARG A 11 -8.94 -25.69 3.70
CA ARG A 11 -9.57 -24.35 3.69
C ARG A 11 -8.97 -23.47 4.79
N SER A 12 -8.75 -24.02 5.99
CA SER A 12 -8.14 -23.30 7.12
C SER A 12 -6.72 -22.80 6.80
N ARG A 13 -5.84 -23.65 6.24
CA ARG A 13 -4.46 -23.24 5.87
C ARG A 13 -4.46 -22.15 4.80
N THR A 14 -5.32 -22.30 3.79
CA THR A 14 -5.46 -21.29 2.73
C THR A 14 -6.00 -19.97 3.27
N GLY A 15 -7.00 -20.01 4.16
CA GLY A 15 -7.57 -18.83 4.82
C GLY A 15 -6.55 -18.07 5.66
N LYS A 16 -5.80 -18.77 6.52
CA LYS A 16 -4.73 -18.17 7.33
C LYS A 16 -3.65 -17.51 6.48
N ARG A 17 -3.24 -18.17 5.38
CA ARG A 17 -2.26 -17.61 4.44
C ARG A 17 -2.79 -16.33 3.79
N ARG A 18 -4.05 -16.33 3.34
CA ARG A 18 -4.68 -15.15 2.71
C ARG A 18 -4.89 -14.01 3.70
N ALA A 19 -5.30 -14.30 4.94
CA ALA A 19 -5.51 -13.26 5.96
C ALA A 19 -4.25 -12.42 6.18
N ARG A 20 -3.08 -13.09 6.21
CA ARG A 20 -1.79 -12.40 6.32
C ARG A 20 -1.51 -11.49 5.12
N THR A 21 -1.79 -11.97 3.90
CA THR A 21 -1.52 -11.18 2.68
C THR A 21 -2.54 -10.08 2.47
N MET A 22 -3.80 -10.24 2.90
CA MET A 22 -4.85 -9.25 2.66
C MET A 22 -4.83 -8.09 3.67
N ALA A 23 -4.04 -8.20 4.75
CA ALA A 23 -3.87 -7.16 5.76
C ALA A 23 -2.91 -6.04 5.32
N PHE A 24 -3.14 -5.44 4.15
CA PHE A 24 -2.37 -4.28 3.70
C PHE A 24 -2.85 -3.01 4.38
N LYS A 25 -1.91 -2.18 4.84
CA LYS A 25 -2.21 -0.84 5.36
C LYS A 25 -2.32 0.13 4.19
N ILE A 26 -3.34 0.98 4.21
CA ILE A 26 -3.45 2.10 3.27
C ILE A 26 -2.24 3.02 3.52
N GLY A 27 -1.52 3.37 2.45
CA GLY A 27 -0.34 4.23 2.52
C GLY A 27 -0.69 5.60 3.12
N SER A 28 0.27 6.20 3.84
CA SER A 28 0.07 7.51 4.46
C SER A 28 -0.14 8.59 3.39
N SER A 29 -1.18 9.39 3.57
CA SER A 29 -1.46 10.59 2.79
C SER A 29 -1.33 11.81 3.68
N VAL A 30 -0.65 12.85 3.19
CA VAL A 30 -0.48 14.12 3.90
C VAL A 30 -1.21 15.23 3.16
N LYS A 31 -1.69 16.23 3.90
CA LYS A 31 -2.30 17.42 3.30
C LYS A 31 -1.21 18.27 2.63
N CYS A 32 -1.45 18.71 1.39
CA CYS A 32 -0.58 19.64 0.71
C CYS A 32 -0.79 21.05 1.29
N GLU A 33 0.30 21.72 1.67
CA GLU A 33 0.28 23.06 2.25
C GLU A 33 -0.17 24.13 1.24
N ASN A 34 0.13 23.92 -0.06
CA ASN A 34 -0.17 24.91 -1.10
C ASN A 34 -1.60 24.82 -1.65
N CYS A 35 -2.22 23.64 -1.69
CA CYS A 35 -3.56 23.46 -2.29
C CYS A 35 -4.58 22.72 -1.40
N GLY A 36 -4.18 22.26 -0.21
CA GLY A 36 -5.05 21.57 0.74
C GLY A 36 -5.47 20.13 0.36
N LYS A 37 -5.12 19.64 -0.84
CA LYS A 37 -5.43 18.28 -1.29
C LYS A 37 -4.46 17.25 -0.71
N LEU A 38 -4.89 15.98 -0.65
CA LEU A 38 -4.04 14.88 -0.21
C LEU A 38 -2.95 14.59 -1.25
N ARG A 39 -1.73 14.36 -0.76
CA ARG A 39 -0.58 13.92 -1.55
C ARG A 39 0.17 12.82 -0.83
N PHE A 40 1.01 12.11 -1.58
CA PHE A 40 1.98 11.21 -0.97
C PHE A 40 3.11 12.00 -0.30
N PRO A 41 3.59 11.55 0.87
CA PRO A 41 4.77 12.14 1.50
C PRO A 41 6.00 11.98 0.60
N HIS A 42 6.93 12.93 0.68
CA HIS A 42 8.17 12.95 -0.12
C HIS A 42 7.95 12.89 -1.65
N ARG A 43 6.77 13.31 -2.14
CA ARG A 43 6.49 13.50 -3.56
C ARG A 43 5.88 14.88 -3.81
N ALA A 44 6.10 15.39 -5.02
CA ALA A 44 5.45 16.62 -5.47
C ALA A 44 3.93 16.40 -5.51
N CYS A 45 3.17 17.43 -5.16
CA CYS A 45 1.72 17.35 -5.22
C CYS A 45 1.27 17.19 -6.70
N PRO A 46 0.50 16.15 -7.06
CA PRO A 46 0.05 15.96 -8.44
C PRO A 46 -0.93 17.04 -8.90
N HIS A 47 -1.51 17.81 -7.98
CA HIS A 47 -2.49 18.85 -8.30
C HIS A 47 -1.89 20.23 -8.50
N CYS A 48 -0.80 20.57 -7.82
CA CYS A 48 -0.21 21.91 -7.87
C CYS A 48 1.30 21.93 -8.16
N GLY A 49 1.93 20.77 -8.32
CA GLY A 49 3.37 20.64 -8.63
C GLY A 49 4.32 20.98 -7.47
N ALA A 50 3.82 21.50 -6.35
CA ALA A 50 4.65 21.90 -5.22
C ALA A 50 5.16 20.68 -4.42
N TYR A 51 6.47 20.66 -4.12
CA TYR A 51 7.12 19.64 -3.29
C TYR A 51 7.26 20.06 -1.82
N GLY A 52 7.45 21.36 -1.57
CA GLY A 52 7.58 21.97 -0.24
C GLY A 52 6.75 23.24 -0.09
N PRO A 53 6.75 23.86 1.10
CA PRO A 53 6.18 25.18 1.31
C PRO A 53 6.85 26.17 0.37
N LYS A 54 6.05 26.98 -0.33
CA LYS A 54 6.56 28.21 -0.92
C LYS A 54 6.73 29.17 0.25
N GLY A 55 7.98 29.61 0.48
CA GLY A 55 8.31 30.59 1.51
C GLY A 55 7.47 31.86 1.40
#